data_AF-A0A7K4BCQ0-F1
#
_entry.id   AF-A0A7K4BCQ0-F1
#
_cell.length_a   1.000
_cell.length_b   1.000
_cell.length_c   1.000
_cell.angle_alpha   90.00
_cell.angle_beta   90.00
_cell.angle_gamma   90.00
#
_symmetry.space_group_name_H-M   'P 1'
#
loop_
_entity.id
_entity.type
_entity.pdbx_description
1 polymer ?
#
loop_
_entity_poly.entity_id
_entity_poly.type
_entity_poly.pdbx_seq_one_letter_code
_entity_poly.pdbx_strand_id
1 'polypeptide(L)'
;MRIMNKLNESEKLPRNYGIEELITPSDIHVLQAVGDNPENNVRTIADILGVTPGAASQQLSKLSKRGLVTKVRGIKNEKEVYLMLTPKGDIAYRAHEKVHEMVYLRIIERIGPLSPDEMNTLKNILHAIESVYDERLDEVRKSLSMTRQENSFQNIMENES
;
A
#
# COMPACT_ATOMS: atom_id res chain seq x y z
N MET A 1 10.06 10.95 -13.26
CA MET A 1 10.96 10.06 -14.00
C MET A 1 10.17 9.05 -14.83
N ARG A 2 10.66 8.60 -15.99
CA ARG A 2 9.95 7.61 -16.84
C ARG A 2 9.63 6.30 -16.11
N ILE A 3 10.51 5.86 -15.21
CA ILE A 3 10.30 4.67 -14.38
C ILE A 3 9.08 4.81 -13.47
N MET A 4 8.90 5.97 -12.81
CA MET A 4 7.74 6.23 -11.97
C MET A 4 6.42 6.17 -12.75
N ASN A 5 6.42 6.67 -13.99
CA ASN A 5 5.22 6.59 -14.84
C ASN A 5 4.87 5.13 -15.17
N LYS A 6 5.87 4.30 -15.49
CA LYS A 6 5.66 2.87 -15.78
C LYS A 6 5.18 2.10 -14.54
N LEU A 7 5.75 2.38 -13.37
CA LEU A 7 5.31 1.79 -12.10
C LEU A 7 3.86 2.18 -11.81
N ASN A 8 3.54 3.48 -11.86
CA ASN A 8 2.19 4.00 -11.62
C ASN A 8 1.14 3.48 -12.62
N GLU A 9 1.51 3.31 -13.88
CA GLU A 9 0.63 2.71 -14.89
C GLU A 9 0.40 1.24 -14.57
N SER A 10 1.48 0.50 -14.25
CA SER A 10 1.38 -0.92 -13.92
C SER A 10 0.47 -1.20 -12.73
N GLU A 11 0.48 -0.32 -11.71
CA GLU A 11 -0.34 -0.40 -10.50
C GLU A 11 -1.85 -0.29 -10.76
N LYS A 12 -2.23 0.32 -11.88
CA LYS A 12 -3.64 0.56 -12.24
C LYS A 12 -4.23 -0.52 -13.13
N LEU A 13 -3.40 -1.32 -13.79
CA LEU A 13 -3.85 -2.32 -14.76
C LEU A 13 -4.30 -3.60 -14.03
N PRO A 14 -5.60 -3.93 -14.01
CA PRO A 14 -6.10 -5.12 -13.35
C PRO A 14 -5.61 -6.39 -14.03
N ARG A 15 -5.35 -7.43 -13.24
CA ARG A 15 -4.85 -8.73 -13.71
C ARG A 15 -5.63 -9.86 -13.05
N ASN A 16 -5.61 -11.03 -13.68
CA ASN A 16 -6.18 -12.23 -13.09
C ASN A 16 -5.12 -12.88 -12.19
N TYR A 17 -5.51 -13.17 -10.93
CA TYR A 17 -4.66 -13.84 -9.94
C TYR A 17 -5.23 -15.21 -9.55
N GLY A 18 -5.73 -15.98 -10.51
CA GLY A 18 -6.30 -17.30 -10.28
C GLY A 18 -7.72 -17.30 -9.70
N ILE A 19 -8.43 -16.17 -9.80
CA ILE A 19 -9.85 -16.04 -9.42
C ILE A 19 -10.65 -15.41 -10.57
N GLU A 20 -11.98 -15.48 -10.48
CA GLU A 20 -12.87 -14.97 -11.54
C GLU A 20 -12.78 -13.45 -11.75
N GLU A 21 -12.51 -12.70 -10.68
CA GLU A 21 -12.43 -11.24 -10.73
C GLU A 21 -11.01 -10.75 -11.01
N LEU A 22 -10.91 -9.64 -11.75
CA LEU A 22 -9.63 -8.92 -11.88
C LEU A 22 -9.31 -8.15 -10.59
N ILE A 23 -8.02 -8.11 -10.24
CA ILE A 23 -7.50 -7.35 -9.10
C ILE A 23 -6.41 -6.40 -9.61
N THR A 24 -6.43 -5.16 -9.16
CA THR A 24 -5.35 -4.19 -9.43
C THR A 24 -4.14 -4.52 -8.55
N PRO A 25 -2.90 -4.29 -9.01
CA PRO A 25 -1.72 -4.51 -8.17
C PRO A 25 -1.79 -3.76 -6.82
N SER A 26 -2.35 -2.55 -6.79
CA SER A 26 -2.51 -1.85 -5.49
C SER A 26 -3.49 -2.54 -4.54
N ASP A 27 -4.45 -3.32 -5.04
CA ASP A 27 -5.35 -4.13 -4.22
C ASP A 27 -4.68 -5.47 -3.82
N ILE A 28 -3.85 -6.05 -4.71
CA ILE A 28 -3.16 -7.32 -4.43
C ILE A 28 -2.04 -7.14 -3.40
N HIS A 29 -1.35 -5.99 -3.39
CA HIS A 29 -0.37 -5.64 -2.35
C HIS A 29 -1.01 -5.55 -0.96
N VAL A 30 -2.28 -5.16 -0.86
CA VAL A 30 -3.02 -5.19 0.41
C VAL A 30 -3.26 -6.64 0.86
N LEU A 31 -3.59 -7.55 -0.06
CA LEU A 31 -3.72 -8.98 0.27
C LEU A 31 -2.38 -9.58 0.70
N GLN A 32 -1.28 -9.20 0.04
CA GLN A 32 0.07 -9.59 0.44
C GLN A 32 0.39 -9.10 1.85
N ALA A 33 0.18 -7.82 2.15
CA ALA A 33 0.41 -7.27 3.48
C ALA A 33 -0.41 -8.00 4.57
N VAL A 34 -1.65 -8.40 4.26
CA VAL A 34 -2.47 -9.21 5.18
C VAL A 34 -1.95 -10.64 5.31
N GLY A 35 -1.59 -11.29 4.20
CA GLY A 35 -1.11 -12.67 4.15
C GLY A 35 0.23 -12.88 4.86
N ASP A 36 1.15 -11.92 4.73
CA ASP A 36 2.49 -11.98 5.30
C ASP A 36 2.52 -11.65 6.81
N ASN A 37 1.44 -11.09 7.36
CA ASN A 37 1.43 -10.57 8.73
C ASN A 37 0.22 -11.09 9.52
N PRO A 38 0.26 -12.30 10.11
CA PRO A 38 -0.90 -12.90 10.78
C PRO A 38 -1.48 -12.09 11.96
N GLU A 39 -0.64 -11.34 12.66
CA GLU A 39 -1.02 -10.49 13.80
C GLU A 39 -1.19 -9.01 13.40
N ASN A 40 -1.74 -8.76 12.20
CA ASN A 40 -1.91 -7.41 11.66
C ASN A 40 -3.17 -6.70 12.19
N ASN A 41 -3.17 -5.37 12.07
CA ASN A 41 -4.36 -4.55 12.10
C ASN A 41 -4.28 -3.47 11.00
N VAL A 42 -5.31 -2.63 10.87
CA VAL A 42 -5.36 -1.57 9.83
C VAL A 42 -4.13 -0.65 9.88
N ARG A 43 -3.62 -0.33 11.07
CA ARG A 43 -2.43 0.52 11.22
C ARG A 43 -1.19 -0.19 10.71
N THR A 44 -0.99 -1.45 11.11
CA THR A 44 0.11 -2.28 10.59
C THR A 44 0.09 -2.36 9.06
N ILE A 45 -1.09 -2.59 8.46
CA ILE A 45 -1.22 -2.64 7.01
C ILE A 45 -0.92 -1.29 6.35
N ALA A 46 -1.36 -0.18 6.97
CA ALA A 46 -1.07 1.16 6.46
C ALA A 46 0.44 1.47 6.48
N ASP A 47 1.11 1.12 7.57
CA ASP A 47 2.55 1.32 7.75
C ASP A 47 3.35 0.50 6.72
N ILE A 48 3.00 -0.78 6.52
CA ILE A 48 3.64 -1.64 5.50
C ILE A 48 3.50 -1.08 4.08
N LEU A 49 2.32 -0.53 3.77
CA LEU A 49 2.02 -0.02 2.43
C LEU A 49 2.48 1.44 2.22
N GLY A 50 2.98 2.12 3.25
CA GLY A 50 3.35 3.53 3.19
C GLY A 50 2.16 4.47 2.90
N VAL A 51 0.95 4.11 3.35
CA VAL A 51 -0.28 4.88 3.13
C VAL A 51 -0.91 5.32 4.44
N THR A 52 -1.91 6.21 4.38
CA THR A 52 -2.63 6.61 5.60
C THR A 52 -3.55 5.49 6.11
N PRO A 53 -3.82 5.40 7.43
CA PRO A 53 -4.78 4.43 7.97
C PRO A 53 -6.19 4.55 7.35
N GLY A 54 -6.60 5.75 6.96
CA GLY A 54 -7.86 5.98 6.25
C GLY A 54 -7.90 5.34 4.86
N ALA A 55 -6.81 5.48 4.09
CA ALA A 55 -6.68 4.86 2.76
C ALA A 55 -6.64 3.32 2.88
N ALA A 56 -5.84 2.78 3.80
CA ALA A 56 -5.78 1.35 4.07
C ALA A 56 -7.16 0.79 4.47
N SER A 57 -7.86 1.48 5.39
CA SER A 57 -9.22 1.08 5.81
C SER A 57 -10.20 1.05 4.64
N GLN A 58 -10.14 2.03 3.74
CA GLN A 58 -11.00 2.07 2.55
C GLN A 58 -10.72 0.88 1.61
N GLN A 59 -9.45 0.59 1.33
CA GLN A 59 -9.07 -0.55 0.49
C GLN A 59 -9.47 -1.89 1.13
N LEU A 60 -9.22 -2.08 2.42
CA LEU A 60 -9.61 -3.27 3.16
C LEU A 60 -11.13 -3.47 3.18
N SER A 61 -11.91 -2.39 3.34
CA SER A 61 -13.37 -2.45 3.26
C SER A 61 -13.84 -2.90 1.87
N LYS A 62 -13.23 -2.38 0.80
CA LYS A 62 -13.50 -2.80 -0.58
C LYS A 62 -13.18 -4.29 -0.78
N LEU A 63 -12.02 -4.76 -0.32
CA LEU A 63 -11.59 -6.16 -0.45
C LEU A 63 -12.45 -7.12 0.39
N SER A 64 -12.91 -6.67 1.56
CA SER A 64 -13.83 -7.45 2.39
C SER A 64 -15.20 -7.62 1.73
N LYS A 65 -15.74 -6.56 1.12
CA LYS A 65 -16.99 -6.64 0.32
C LYS A 65 -16.88 -7.60 -0.86
N ARG A 66 -15.67 -7.78 -1.41
CA ARG A 66 -15.37 -8.75 -2.49
C ARG A 66 -15.11 -10.16 -1.98
N GLY A 67 -15.16 -10.37 -0.67
CA GLY A 67 -14.92 -11.67 -0.04
C GLY A 67 -13.47 -12.12 -0.10
N LEU A 68 -12.50 -11.21 -0.18
CA LEU A 68 -11.06 -11.51 -0.23
C LEU A 68 -10.39 -11.42 1.15
N VAL A 69 -10.92 -10.56 2.03
CA VAL A 69 -10.42 -10.34 3.40
C VAL A 69 -11.58 -10.44 4.39
N THR A 70 -11.31 -11.03 5.55
CA THR A 70 -12.24 -11.06 6.69
C THR A 70 -11.60 -10.47 7.94
N LYS A 71 -12.44 -10.04 8.88
CA LYS A 71 -12.03 -9.55 10.19
C LYS A 71 -12.28 -10.64 11.22
N VAL A 72 -11.29 -10.93 12.05
CA VAL A 72 -11.39 -11.93 13.12
C VAL A 72 -11.08 -11.25 14.45
N ARG A 73 -11.90 -11.51 15.48
CA ARG A 73 -11.66 -10.99 16.83
C ARG A 73 -10.59 -11.81 17.52
N GLY A 74 -9.74 -11.15 18.29
CA GLY A 74 -8.68 -11.82 19.02
C GLY A 74 -9.21 -12.72 20.13
N ILE A 75 -8.59 -13.90 20.25
CA ILE A 75 -8.95 -14.91 21.26
C ILE A 75 -8.59 -14.42 22.67
N LYS A 76 -7.48 -13.68 22.82
CA LYS A 76 -7.01 -13.14 24.10
C LYS A 76 -7.66 -11.81 24.49
N ASN A 77 -8.05 -11.01 23.49
CA ASN A 77 -8.66 -9.70 23.68
C ASN A 77 -9.68 -9.47 22.57
N GLU A 78 -10.96 -9.59 22.88
CA GLU A 78 -12.04 -9.43 21.89
C GLU A 78 -12.14 -8.02 21.30
N LYS A 79 -11.46 -7.04 21.92
CA LYS A 79 -11.33 -5.68 21.37
C LYS A 79 -10.30 -5.61 20.23
N GLU A 80 -9.39 -6.59 20.13
CA GLU A 80 -8.45 -6.69 19.02
C GLU A 80 -9.12 -7.32 17.81
N VAL A 81 -8.89 -6.70 16.65
CA VAL A 81 -9.44 -7.14 15.36
C VAL A 81 -8.28 -7.32 14.41
N TYR A 82 -8.10 -8.56 13.96
CA TYR A 82 -7.11 -8.92 12.96
C TYR A 82 -7.76 -9.08 11.59
N LEU A 83 -6.96 -8.91 10.54
CA LEU A 83 -7.39 -9.16 9.17
C LEU A 83 -6.81 -10.49 8.71
N MET A 84 -7.63 -11.31 8.06
CA MET A 84 -7.21 -12.59 7.49
C MET A 84 -7.68 -12.69 6.04
N LEU A 85 -6.89 -13.37 5.22
CA LEU A 85 -7.32 -13.76 3.89
C LEU A 85 -8.42 -14.82 3.99
N THR A 86 -9.45 -14.69 3.14
CA THR A 86 -10.40 -15.79 2.91
C THR A 86 -9.74 -16.84 2.02
N PRO A 87 -10.33 -18.04 1.82
CA PRO A 87 -9.81 -18.99 0.83
C PRO A 87 -9.65 -18.39 -0.58
N LYS A 88 -10.60 -17.53 -1.00
CA LYS A 88 -10.52 -16.80 -2.27
C LYS A 88 -9.38 -15.78 -2.27
N GLY A 89 -9.17 -15.07 -1.16
CA GLY A 89 -8.05 -14.14 -0.98
C GLY A 89 -6.69 -14.84 -0.99
N ASP A 90 -6.56 -16.00 -0.36
CA ASP A 90 -5.33 -16.80 -0.30
C ASP A 90 -4.92 -17.31 -1.69
N ILE A 91 -5.88 -17.72 -2.53
CA ILE A 91 -5.61 -18.08 -3.93
C ILE A 91 -4.98 -16.89 -4.68
N ALA A 92 -5.60 -15.71 -4.57
CA ALA A 92 -5.13 -14.50 -5.23
C ALA A 92 -3.72 -14.09 -4.74
N TYR A 93 -3.51 -14.14 -3.43
CA TYR A 93 -2.21 -13.88 -2.80
C TYR A 93 -1.12 -14.84 -3.28
N ARG A 94 -1.36 -16.17 -3.27
CA ARG A 94 -0.35 -17.14 -3.73
C ARG A 94 -0.04 -17.02 -5.21
N ALA A 95 -1.03 -16.68 -6.04
CA ALA A 95 -0.79 -16.41 -7.46
C ALA A 95 0.07 -15.16 -7.64
N HIS A 96 -0.13 -14.14 -6.80
CA HIS A 96 0.67 -12.93 -6.80
C HIS A 96 2.13 -13.19 -6.43
N GLU A 97 2.40 -13.97 -5.39
CA GLU A 97 3.76 -14.31 -4.95
C GLU A 97 4.60 -14.88 -6.11
N LYS A 98 4.02 -15.78 -6.90
CA LYS A 98 4.67 -16.33 -8.11
C LYS A 98 4.99 -15.26 -9.15
N VAL A 99 4.08 -14.30 -9.34
CA VAL A 99 4.31 -13.18 -10.26
C VAL A 99 5.41 -12.27 -9.73
N HIS A 100 5.43 -12.00 -8.43
CA HIS A 100 6.48 -11.21 -7.78
C HIS A 100 7.85 -11.83 -7.97
N GLU A 101 7.98 -13.13 -7.68
CA GLU A 101 9.21 -13.89 -7.86
C GLU A 101 9.74 -13.77 -9.30
N MET A 102 8.88 -13.98 -10.31
CA MET A 102 9.27 -13.84 -11.72
C MET A 102 9.70 -12.41 -12.10
N VAL A 103 9.08 -11.38 -11.53
CA VAL A 103 9.48 -9.98 -11.77
C VAL A 103 10.81 -9.68 -11.09
N TYR A 104 10.97 -10.09 -9.83
CA TYR A 104 12.19 -9.86 -9.07
C TYR A 104 13.40 -10.57 -9.67
N LEU A 105 13.27 -11.83 -10.07
CA LEU A 105 14.34 -12.55 -10.77
C LEU A 105 14.79 -11.81 -12.02
N ARG A 106 13.85 -11.32 -12.83
CA ARG A 106 14.14 -10.52 -14.03
C ARG A 106 14.85 -9.20 -13.74
N ILE A 107 14.59 -8.59 -12.58
CA ILE A 107 15.27 -7.38 -12.14
C ILE A 107 16.70 -7.74 -11.70
N ILE A 108 16.85 -8.76 -10.85
CA ILE A 108 18.14 -9.24 -10.35
C ILE A 108 19.06 -9.65 -11.50
N GLU A 109 18.54 -10.40 -12.48
CA GLU A 109 19.29 -10.78 -13.69
C GLU A 109 19.80 -9.57 -14.48
N ARG A 110 19.01 -8.49 -14.54
CA ARG A 110 19.39 -7.25 -15.25
C ARG A 110 20.36 -6.38 -14.47
N ILE A 111 20.27 -6.40 -13.13
CA ILE A 111 21.22 -5.73 -12.24
C ILE A 111 22.58 -6.43 -12.31
N GLY A 112 22.57 -7.77 -12.38
CA GLY A 112 23.77 -8.58 -12.29
C GLY A 112 24.29 -8.70 -10.84
N PRO A 113 25.45 -9.33 -10.65
CA PRO A 113 26.05 -9.43 -9.33
C PRO A 113 26.46 -8.05 -8.81
N LEU A 114 26.14 -7.76 -7.55
CA LEU A 114 26.58 -6.57 -6.85
C LEU A 114 27.58 -6.95 -5.75
N SER A 115 28.65 -6.19 -5.63
CA SER A 115 29.51 -6.21 -4.44
C SER A 115 28.74 -5.69 -3.21
N PRO A 116 29.21 -6.00 -1.99
CA PRO A 116 28.63 -5.45 -0.77
C PRO A 116 28.57 -3.91 -0.76
N ASP A 117 29.59 -3.23 -1.31
CA ASP A 117 29.65 -1.77 -1.36
C ASP A 117 28.67 -1.17 -2.37
N GLU A 118 28.50 -1.80 -3.53
CA GLU A 118 27.48 -1.40 -4.51
C GLU A 118 26.06 -1.61 -3.96
N MET A 119 25.84 -2.72 -3.26
CA MET A 119 24.57 -2.98 -2.57
C MET A 119 24.28 -1.93 -1.49
N ASN A 120 25.29 -1.56 -0.69
CA ASN A 120 25.16 -0.50 0.31
C ASN A 120 24.89 0.86 -0.35
N THR A 121 25.55 1.16 -1.46
CA THR A 121 25.33 2.39 -2.22
C THR A 121 23.89 2.44 -2.76
N LEU A 122 23.39 1.34 -3.34
CA LEU A 122 22.01 1.25 -3.82
C LEU A 122 21.00 1.49 -2.69
N LYS A 123 21.20 0.85 -1.52
CA LYS A 123 20.36 1.05 -0.34
C LYS A 123 20.34 2.51 0.11
N ASN A 124 21.52 3.14 0.19
CA ASN A 124 21.64 4.54 0.59
C ASN A 124 20.89 5.48 -0.38
N ILE A 125 20.99 5.23 -1.69
CA ILE A 125 20.27 6.01 -2.71
C ILE A 125 18.76 5.86 -2.53
N LEU A 126 18.25 4.64 -2.40
CA LEU A 126 16.83 4.38 -2.25
C LEU A 126 16.27 5.00 -0.95
N HIS A 127 17.00 4.85 0.16
CA HIS A 127 16.60 5.42 1.44
C HIS A 127 16.60 6.95 1.43
N ALA A 128 17.60 7.58 0.80
CA ALA A 128 17.63 9.04 0.67
C ALA A 128 16.47 9.58 -0.18
N ILE A 129 16.05 8.85 -1.22
CA ILE A 129 14.86 9.20 -2.01
C ILE A 129 13.62 9.10 -1.12
N GLU A 130 13.44 7.97 -0.43
CA GLU A 130 12.30 7.74 0.47
C GLU A 130 12.18 8.84 1.54
N SER A 131 13.25 9.11 2.29
CA SER A 131 13.23 10.08 3.39
C SER A 131 12.86 11.49 2.93
N VAL A 132 13.38 11.94 1.78
CA VAL A 132 13.05 13.26 1.21
C VAL A 132 11.58 13.33 0.78
N TYR A 133 11.03 12.24 0.23
CA TYR A 133 9.62 12.21 -0.17
C TYR A 133 8.67 12.12 1.04
N ASP A 134 9.05 11.47 2.13
CA ASP A 134 8.30 11.48 3.39
C ASP A 134 8.17 12.90 3.95
N GLU A 135 9.30 13.60 4.08
CA GLU A 135 9.33 15.01 4.52
C GLU A 135 8.46 15.88 3.60
N ARG A 136 8.63 15.72 2.28
CA ARG A 136 7.89 16.49 1.30
C ARG A 136 6.38 16.25 1.36
N LEU A 137 5.95 15.00 1.55
CA LEU A 137 4.54 14.67 1.68
C LEU A 137 3.92 15.32 2.91
N ASP A 138 4.65 15.34 4.02
CA ASP A 138 4.18 15.98 5.25
C ASP A 138 4.07 17.50 5.13
N GLU A 139 5.04 18.16 4.47
CA GLU A 139 4.95 19.57 4.12
C GLU A 139 3.70 19.89 3.29
N VAL A 140 3.46 19.11 2.23
CA VAL A 140 2.31 19.31 1.33
C VAL A 140 1.00 19.09 2.08
N ARG A 141 0.91 18.04 2.90
CA ARG A 141 -0.29 17.74 3.71
C ARG A 141 -0.58 18.88 4.70
N LYS A 142 0.45 19.40 5.38
CA LYS A 142 0.32 20.56 6.29
C LYS A 142 -0.18 21.79 5.54
N SER A 143 0.45 22.15 4.42
CA SER A 143 0.04 23.28 3.58
C SER A 143 -1.42 23.16 3.13
N LEU A 144 -1.84 21.99 2.63
CA LEU A 144 -3.24 21.75 2.23
C LEU A 144 -4.23 21.88 3.37
N SER A 145 -3.85 21.48 4.60
CA SER A 145 -4.71 21.61 5.77
C SER A 145 -4.92 23.08 6.18
N MET A 146 -3.86 23.90 6.10
CA MET A 146 -3.92 25.33 6.43
C MET A 146 -4.78 26.09 5.41
N THR A 147 -4.58 25.87 4.11
CA THR A 147 -5.38 26.51 3.06
C THR A 147 -6.87 26.13 3.16
N ARG A 148 -7.20 24.88 3.53
CA ARG A 148 -8.61 24.47 3.74
C ARG A 148 -9.24 25.19 4.93
N GLN A 149 -8.48 25.40 6.01
CA GLN A 149 -8.96 26.17 7.16
C GLN A 149 -9.19 27.63 6.78
N GLU A 150 -8.23 28.29 6.13
CA GLU A 150 -8.35 29.68 5.66
C GLU A 150 -9.58 29.88 4.76
N ASN A 151 -9.77 29.02 3.76
CA ASN A 151 -10.94 29.08 2.87
C ASN A 151 -12.26 28.85 3.61
N SER A 152 -12.28 28.01 4.66
CA SER A 152 -13.48 27.81 5.48
C SER A 152 -13.80 29.04 6.34
N PHE A 153 -12.79 29.73 6.87
CA PHE A 153 -12.99 30.99 7.61
C PHE A 153 -13.48 32.13 6.72
N GLN A 154 -12.95 32.28 5.50
CA GLN A 154 -13.42 33.29 4.54
C GLN A 154 -14.86 33.06 4.12
N ASN A 155 -15.24 31.80 3.82
CA ASN A 155 -16.62 31.47 3.46
C ASN A 155 -17.63 31.71 4.60
N ILE A 156 -17.21 31.63 5.87
CA ILE A 156 -18.07 31.97 7.01
C ILE A 156 -18.26 33.49 7.08
N MET A 157 -17.18 34.28 6.95
CA MET A 157 -17.27 35.74 6.99
C MET A 157 -18.08 36.33 5.83
N GLU A 158 -18.01 35.74 4.63
CA GLU A 158 -18.79 36.19 3.46
C GLU A 158 -20.28 35.84 3.54
N ASN A 159 -20.69 34.82 4.30
CA ASN A 159 -22.10 34.45 4.47
C ASN A 159 -22.76 35.10 5.70
N GLU A 160 -22.00 35.75 6.57
CA GLU A 160 -22.49 36.53 7.72
C GLU A 160 -22.59 38.04 7.44
N SER A 161 -22.25 38.48 6.22
CA SER A 161 -22.32 39.87 5.73
C SER A 161 -23.49 40.08 4.76
#